data_AF-A0A8T4F563-F1
#
_entry.id   AF-A0A8T4F563-F1
#
_cell.length_a   1.000
_cell.length_b   1.000
_cell.length_c   1.000
_cell.angle_alpha   90.00
_cell.angle_beta   90.00
_cell.angle_gamma   90.00
#
_symmetry.space_group_name_H-M   'P 1'
#
loop_
_entity.id
_entity.type
_entity.pdbx_description
1 polymer ?
#
loop_
_entity_poly.entity_id
_entity_poly.type
_entity_poly.pdbx_seq_one_letter_code
_entity_poly.pdbx_strand_id
1 'polypeptide(L)'
;MDAESTICLSDMVPALRWSRPQQVADVLADPRMPEGWWGSVTLGRVLQTFGVEWLSDRLSRLATSRWDHLALTDVIPAIQVHSVDPALTGWPAPDRAMVSGLGGWHRLRRLTPADLRTPTTSPEAVLAIVFREILNHVRATLTERPPAEAAPAARPAAAPSMAPPMAPTTTTTGPFPAQPGIPTTTGPIPTPATTTGPFPAATTTGPLSAPVFSTDTPPRGMPAVSAVPPPPPPAPVPPPPSMAEHPMVALVDSVFRDWDPLAKAVAVDRLFAAEPVSLRGLAHRLNVDRELLSAAQRAAEERVLTWLRSPDSAALTGHLFGLTEWLGAAATQDQLIGADPSHPVEVPTLGTPLWRVLVTLMPDRRLQDGWLVVGDLAGLRERTRRMVASHSPDSDVIELLGQLGIRAHSAKAWLDAVPQGPSIPAYEEEDKITPLPRRTPGANGHSSHRNGVPIPSQANNGPDPATARAALNALSTSAQRPPLSPHLVPGPRVASSPASDPRRWQRIDVTSGHLRGEPVAVPENYAAQLGMRPGTLLSVTGPGDNAVVLVWRDRQPVFDSLQPVLMRLNARPGDAVYVTVDGYRLDAQITS
;
A
#
# COMPACT_ATOMS: atom_id res chain seq x y z
N MET A 1 24.60 22.56 -3.19
CA MET A 1 23.40 22.97 -2.47
C MET A 1 23.05 21.84 -1.54
N ASP A 2 23.03 22.10 -0.25
CA ASP A 2 22.71 21.09 0.75
C ASP A 2 21.19 21.06 0.97
N ALA A 3 20.63 19.86 1.07
CA ALA A 3 19.22 19.66 1.34
C ALA A 3 18.96 19.93 2.83
N GLU A 4 18.67 21.18 3.18
CA GLU A 4 18.26 21.54 4.54
C GLU A 4 17.01 20.74 4.94
N SER A 5 17.08 20.03 6.06
CA SER A 5 15.95 19.22 6.53
C SER A 5 14.78 20.12 6.94
N THR A 6 13.63 19.92 6.29
CA THR A 6 12.42 20.75 6.41
C THR A 6 11.68 20.66 7.75
N ILE A 7 12.18 19.84 8.69
CA ILE A 7 11.61 19.63 10.02
C ILE A 7 11.62 20.94 10.81
N CYS A 8 10.44 21.40 11.25
CA CYS A 8 10.28 22.58 12.11
C CYS A 8 10.10 22.17 13.58
N LEU A 9 10.16 23.13 14.51
CA LEU A 9 9.98 22.84 15.95
C LEU A 9 8.60 22.23 16.26
N SER A 10 7.56 22.67 15.55
CA SER A 10 6.19 22.15 15.62
C SER A 10 6.00 20.71 15.11
N ASP A 11 7.01 20.11 14.48
CA ASP A 11 7.01 18.68 14.16
C ASP A 11 7.53 17.83 15.33
N MET A 12 8.51 18.35 16.09
CA MET A 12 8.98 17.70 17.32
C MET A 12 8.02 17.87 18.50
N VAL A 13 7.34 19.01 18.57
CA VAL A 13 6.43 19.38 19.66
C VAL A 13 5.06 19.76 19.08
N PRO A 14 4.20 18.79 18.71
CA PRO A 14 2.93 19.05 18.03
C PRO A 14 1.97 19.93 18.83
N ALA A 15 2.09 19.97 20.15
CA ALA A 15 1.32 20.86 21.02
C ALA A 15 1.47 22.36 20.65
N LEU A 16 2.57 22.75 19.98
CA LEU A 16 2.74 24.10 19.40
C LEU A 16 1.74 24.41 18.29
N ARG A 17 1.25 23.41 17.55
CA ARG A 17 0.28 23.56 16.44
C ARG A 17 -1.15 23.82 16.93
N TRP A 18 -1.46 23.41 18.16
CA TRP A 18 -2.79 23.53 18.76
C TRP A 18 -2.86 24.60 19.86
N SER A 19 -1.71 25.14 20.26
CA SER A 19 -1.59 26.27 21.19
C SER A 19 -1.92 27.60 20.51
N ARG A 20 -2.47 28.56 21.26
CA ARG A 20 -2.75 29.90 20.73
C ARG A 20 -1.44 30.60 20.38
N PRO A 21 -1.23 31.13 19.15
CA PRO A 21 0.06 31.70 18.74
C PRO A 21 0.61 32.78 19.67
N GLN A 22 -0.26 33.60 20.28
CA GLN A 22 0.12 34.62 21.25
C GLN A 22 0.74 33.99 22.52
N GLN A 23 0.13 32.93 23.04
CA GLN A 23 0.60 32.22 24.25
C GLN A 23 1.91 31.45 24.01
N VAL A 24 2.24 31.14 22.76
CA VAL A 24 3.53 30.59 22.34
C VAL A 24 4.55 31.73 22.18
N ALA A 25 4.15 32.85 21.57
CA ALA A 25 4.98 34.05 21.43
C ALA A 25 5.45 34.60 22.79
N ASP A 26 4.57 34.61 23.82
CA ASP A 26 4.89 35.00 25.21
C ASP A 26 6.17 34.31 25.76
N VAL A 27 6.51 33.11 25.26
CA VAL A 27 7.61 32.27 25.76
C VAL A 27 8.73 32.08 24.72
N LEU A 28 8.40 32.03 23.43
CA LEU A 28 9.31 31.70 22.31
C LEU A 28 9.58 32.83 21.31
N ALA A 29 8.96 34.01 21.42
CA ALA A 29 9.31 35.13 20.54
C ALA A 29 10.73 35.65 20.84
N ASP A 30 11.53 35.84 19.80
CA ASP A 30 12.88 36.41 19.87
C ASP A 30 13.15 37.23 18.59
N PRO A 31 13.72 38.44 18.68
CA PRO A 31 13.92 39.33 17.53
C PRO A 31 14.91 38.82 16.47
N ARG A 32 15.60 37.70 16.70
CA ARG A 32 16.48 37.05 15.71
C ARG A 32 15.71 36.20 14.68
N MET A 33 14.41 35.99 14.87
CA MET A 33 13.58 35.10 14.07
C MET A 33 12.28 35.78 13.63
N PRO A 34 11.63 35.31 12.55
CA PRO A 34 10.30 35.79 12.16
C PRO A 34 9.23 35.39 13.19
N GLU A 35 8.09 36.09 13.17
CA GLU A 35 6.91 35.66 13.94
C GLU A 35 6.47 34.25 13.53
N GLY A 36 6.09 33.43 14.51
CA GLY A 36 5.67 32.05 14.25
C GLY A 36 6.80 31.09 13.82
N TRP A 37 8.07 31.46 13.98
CA TRP A 37 9.24 30.68 13.51
C TRP A 37 9.21 29.20 13.89
N TRP A 38 8.59 28.84 15.01
CA TRP A 38 8.43 27.45 15.46
C TRP A 38 7.67 26.55 14.47
N GLY A 39 6.86 27.13 13.57
CA GLY A 39 6.17 26.43 12.50
C GLY A 39 6.73 26.66 11.09
N SER A 40 7.78 27.48 10.92
CA SER A 40 8.25 27.94 9.60
C SER A 40 9.78 27.98 9.41
N VAL A 41 10.58 27.80 10.47
CA VAL A 41 12.04 27.79 10.40
C VAL A 41 12.58 26.40 10.73
N THR A 42 13.51 25.92 9.89
CA THR A 42 14.15 24.61 10.03
C THR A 42 14.83 24.46 11.39
N LEU A 43 14.63 23.30 12.03
CA LEU A 43 15.14 23.00 13.37
C LEU A 43 16.66 23.15 13.46
N GLY A 44 17.39 22.78 12.41
CA GLY A 44 18.85 22.97 12.35
C GLY A 44 19.25 24.43 12.55
N ARG A 45 18.56 25.37 11.88
CA ARG A 45 18.78 26.81 12.01
C ARG A 45 18.35 27.36 13.37
N VAL A 46 17.25 26.85 13.93
CA VAL A 46 16.82 27.16 15.31
C VAL A 46 17.92 26.76 16.31
N LEU A 47 18.40 25.51 16.23
CA LEU A 47 19.42 24.97 17.13
C LEU A 47 20.77 25.68 16.99
N GLN A 48 21.14 26.13 15.79
CA GLN A 48 22.32 26.98 15.58
C GLN A 48 22.16 28.40 16.17
N THR A 49 20.94 28.95 16.20
CA THR A 49 20.70 30.35 16.63
C THR A 49 20.53 30.50 18.15
N PHE A 50 19.95 29.50 18.81
CA PHE A 50 19.62 29.54 20.25
C PHE A 50 20.31 28.48 21.10
N GLY A 51 20.77 27.37 20.50
CA GLY A 51 21.29 26.23 21.24
C GLY A 51 20.22 25.36 21.90
N VAL A 52 20.63 24.17 22.36
CA VAL A 52 19.73 23.17 22.96
C VAL A 52 19.23 23.59 24.34
N GLU A 53 20.09 24.14 25.20
CA GLU A 53 19.71 24.48 26.59
C GLU A 53 18.62 25.56 26.65
N TRP A 54 18.74 26.63 25.87
CA TRP A 54 17.73 27.70 25.80
C TRP A 54 16.37 27.16 25.35
N LEU A 55 16.38 26.36 24.29
CA LEU A 55 15.16 25.78 23.74
C LEU A 55 14.50 24.82 24.73
N SER A 56 15.30 24.06 25.49
CA SER A 56 14.82 23.10 26.50
C SER A 56 14.20 23.80 27.72
N ASP A 57 14.78 24.91 28.18
CA ASP A 57 14.21 25.76 29.24
C ASP A 57 12.89 26.41 28.81
N ARG A 58 12.83 26.96 27.59
CA ARG A 58 11.60 27.59 27.09
C ARG A 58 10.48 26.60 26.84
N LEU A 59 10.79 25.42 26.30
CA LEU A 59 9.80 24.36 26.11
C LEU A 59 9.34 23.74 27.44
N SER A 60 10.20 23.60 28.44
CA SER A 60 9.78 23.09 29.76
C SER A 60 8.80 24.05 30.44
N ARG A 61 9.09 25.36 30.43
CA ARG A 61 8.19 26.42 30.94
C ARG A 61 6.86 26.48 30.19
N LEU A 62 6.88 26.31 28.87
CA LEU A 62 5.65 26.29 28.07
C LEU A 62 4.79 25.06 28.41
N ALA A 63 5.42 23.89 28.56
CA ALA A 63 4.74 22.66 28.95
C ALA A 63 4.14 22.73 30.37
N THR A 64 4.86 23.26 31.37
CA THR A 64 4.36 23.37 32.76
C THR A 64 3.27 24.42 32.96
N SER A 65 3.12 25.37 32.03
CA SER A 65 2.17 26.49 32.11
C SER A 65 0.98 26.40 31.15
N ARG A 66 1.06 25.58 30.09
CA ARG A 66 0.00 25.43 29.07
C ARG A 66 -0.43 23.99 28.78
N TRP A 67 0.41 22.99 29.07
CA TRP A 67 0.20 21.58 28.68
C TRP A 67 0.23 20.64 29.89
N ASP A 68 -0.12 21.15 31.07
CA ASP A 68 -0.08 20.46 32.36
C ASP A 68 -0.92 19.18 32.42
N HIS A 69 -1.97 19.11 31.61
CA HIS A 69 -2.94 18.03 31.46
C HIS A 69 -2.63 17.06 30.30
N LEU A 70 -1.63 17.33 29.46
CA LEU A 70 -1.25 16.45 28.34
C LEU A 70 -0.21 15.42 28.79
N ALA A 71 -0.24 14.20 28.25
CA ALA A 71 0.81 13.24 28.51
C ALA A 71 2.13 13.69 27.85
N LEU A 72 3.28 13.38 28.45
CA LEU A 72 4.58 13.72 27.87
C LEU A 72 4.80 13.10 26.48
N THR A 73 4.08 12.03 26.17
CA THR A 73 4.05 11.36 24.86
C THR A 73 3.23 12.08 23.80
N ASP A 74 2.31 12.97 24.17
CA ASP A 74 1.55 13.84 23.25
C ASP A 74 2.28 15.18 23.05
N VAL A 75 2.93 15.69 24.11
CA VAL A 75 3.77 16.88 24.06
C VAL A 75 5.04 16.62 23.25
N ILE A 76 5.68 15.45 23.42
CA ILE A 76 6.95 15.10 22.78
C ILE A 76 6.88 13.66 22.21
N PRO A 77 6.23 13.40 21.07
CA PRO A 77 6.06 12.04 20.53
C PRO A 77 7.38 11.27 20.32
N ALA A 78 8.47 12.00 20.04
CA ALA A 78 9.82 11.45 19.95
C ALA A 78 10.25 10.67 21.20
N ILE A 79 9.67 10.94 22.39
CA ILE A 79 9.92 10.19 23.62
C ILE A 79 9.48 8.72 23.52
N GLN A 80 8.50 8.40 22.66
CA GLN A 80 8.05 7.02 22.37
C GLN A 80 9.09 6.24 21.57
N VAL A 81 9.68 6.92 20.58
CA VAL A 81 10.65 6.40 19.61
C VAL A 81 12.05 6.25 20.24
N HIS A 82 12.53 7.28 20.94
CA HIS A 82 13.84 7.23 21.59
C HIS A 82 13.77 6.40 22.89
N SER A 83 14.28 5.17 22.80
CA SER A 83 14.49 4.27 23.93
C SER A 83 15.76 4.65 24.68
N VAL A 84 15.63 5.60 25.61
CA VAL A 84 16.68 5.90 26.59
C VAL A 84 16.71 4.77 27.61
N ASP A 85 17.62 3.82 27.40
CA ASP A 85 17.91 2.75 28.36
C ASP A 85 18.63 3.35 29.59
N PRO A 86 18.12 3.17 30.83
CA PRO A 86 18.77 3.66 32.05
C PRO A 86 20.17 3.07 32.31
N ALA A 87 20.61 2.05 31.59
CA ALA A 87 21.99 1.57 31.63
C ALA A 87 22.98 2.48 30.87
N LEU A 88 22.55 3.22 29.85
CA LEU A 88 23.46 3.89 28.90
C LEU A 88 24.29 5.04 29.49
N THR A 89 25.49 5.20 28.92
CA THR A 89 26.61 6.01 29.45
C THR A 89 26.66 7.45 28.95
N GLY A 90 25.56 7.99 28.40
CA GLY A 90 25.50 9.37 27.88
C GLY A 90 25.06 10.44 28.88
N TRP A 91 24.30 10.07 29.92
CA TRP A 91 23.63 11.05 30.80
C TRP A 91 24.46 11.46 32.03
N PRO A 92 24.34 12.72 32.49
CA PRO A 92 24.82 13.13 33.81
C PRO A 92 24.22 12.29 34.94
N ALA A 93 25.04 11.96 35.94
CA ALA A 93 24.61 11.23 37.14
C ALA A 93 23.40 11.84 37.88
N PRO A 94 23.27 13.18 38.09
CA PRO A 94 22.08 13.74 38.76
C PRO A 94 20.80 13.54 37.92
N ASP A 95 20.86 13.79 36.61
CA ASP A 95 19.73 13.62 35.68
C ASP A 95 19.22 12.16 35.69
N ARG A 96 20.14 11.19 35.67
CA ARG A 96 19.83 9.75 35.81
C ARG A 96 19.13 9.45 37.13
N ALA A 97 19.64 9.97 38.24
CA ALA A 97 19.07 9.75 39.57
C ALA A 97 17.65 10.32 39.68
N MET A 98 17.42 11.51 39.12
CA MET A 98 16.12 12.19 39.09
C MET A 98 15.07 11.39 38.31
N VAL A 99 15.38 10.95 37.07
CA VAL A 99 14.46 10.15 36.25
C VAL A 99 14.27 8.73 36.84
N SER A 100 15.29 8.15 37.46
CA SER A 100 15.17 6.86 38.15
C SER A 100 14.24 6.94 39.37
N GLY A 101 14.31 8.03 40.15
CA GLY A 101 13.43 8.27 41.30
C GLY A 101 11.95 8.40 40.91
N LEU A 102 11.66 8.87 39.69
CA LEU A 102 10.30 8.90 39.12
C LEU A 102 9.82 7.54 38.60
N GLY A 103 10.63 6.48 38.70
CA GLY A 103 10.34 5.13 38.20
C GLY A 103 10.78 4.88 36.76
N GLY A 104 11.74 5.67 36.25
CA GLY A 104 12.41 5.44 34.97
C GLY A 104 11.61 5.83 33.72
N TRP A 105 12.27 5.75 32.56
CA TRP A 105 11.76 6.22 31.27
C TRP A 105 10.37 5.67 30.91
N HIS A 106 10.15 4.37 31.12
CA HIS A 106 8.85 3.72 30.86
C HIS A 106 7.69 4.23 31.72
N ARG A 107 7.95 4.75 32.92
CA ARG A 107 6.92 5.40 33.75
C ARG A 107 6.75 6.85 33.34
N LEU A 108 7.85 7.58 33.13
CA LEU A 108 7.86 8.97 32.70
C LEU A 108 7.04 9.18 31.40
N ARG A 109 7.13 8.28 30.42
CA ARG A 109 6.29 8.28 29.19
C ARG A 109 4.77 8.34 29.43
N ARG A 110 4.27 7.97 30.62
CA ARG A 110 2.84 7.95 30.98
C ARG A 110 2.44 9.04 32.00
N LEU A 111 3.35 9.94 32.35
CA LEU A 111 3.06 11.08 33.22
C LEU A 111 2.64 12.30 32.40
N THR A 112 1.98 13.25 33.05
CA THR A 112 1.76 14.63 32.60
C THR A 112 2.73 15.60 33.28
N PRO A 113 2.92 16.84 32.80
CA PRO A 113 3.67 17.87 33.53
C PRO A 113 3.09 18.23 34.91
N ALA A 114 1.80 17.95 35.16
CA ALA A 114 1.22 18.05 36.50
C ALA A 114 1.72 16.93 37.43
N ASP A 115 1.76 15.67 36.97
CA ASP A 115 2.22 14.52 37.77
C ASP A 115 3.71 14.61 38.16
N LEU A 116 4.51 15.36 37.39
CA LEU A 116 5.91 15.63 37.69
C LEU A 116 6.12 16.56 38.91
N ARG A 117 5.07 17.18 39.45
CA ARG A 117 5.15 18.07 40.63
C ARG A 117 5.34 17.26 41.90
N THR A 118 6.60 17.08 42.30
CA THR A 118 6.99 16.40 43.55
C THR A 118 7.66 17.39 44.52
N PRO A 119 7.61 17.17 45.85
CA PRO A 119 8.22 18.08 46.82
C PRO A 119 9.76 18.18 46.73
N THR A 120 10.40 17.26 46.00
CA THR A 120 11.86 17.19 45.82
C THR A 120 12.33 17.62 44.43
N THR A 121 11.44 17.77 43.45
CA THR A 121 11.82 17.95 42.04
C THR A 121 10.83 18.86 41.32
N SER A 122 11.32 19.92 40.65
CA SER A 122 10.48 20.77 39.81
C SER A 122 10.17 20.07 38.48
N PRO A 123 8.92 20.18 37.96
CA PRO A 123 8.56 19.59 36.68
C PRO A 123 9.36 20.20 35.51
N GLU A 124 9.72 21.48 35.62
CA GLU A 124 10.54 22.21 34.64
C GLU A 124 11.93 21.61 34.46
N ALA A 125 12.57 21.12 35.53
CA ALA A 125 13.89 20.51 35.45
C ALA A 125 13.84 19.14 34.74
N VAL A 126 12.87 18.30 35.10
CA VAL A 126 12.66 16.99 34.45
C VAL A 126 12.35 17.17 32.96
N LEU A 127 11.46 18.10 32.63
CA LEU A 127 11.13 18.44 31.25
C LEU A 127 12.32 18.99 30.48
N ALA A 128 13.12 19.89 31.06
CA ALA A 128 14.30 20.43 30.41
C ALA A 128 15.33 19.33 30.10
N ILE A 129 15.52 18.35 31.00
CA ILE A 129 16.36 17.16 30.75
C ILE A 129 15.83 16.34 29.56
N VAL A 130 14.52 16.06 29.53
CA VAL A 130 13.86 15.28 28.47
C VAL A 130 13.93 16.00 27.11
N PHE A 131 13.63 17.30 27.06
CA PHE A 131 13.76 18.11 25.84
C PHE A 131 15.21 18.17 25.37
N ARG A 132 16.17 18.39 26.29
CA ARG A 132 17.61 18.45 25.99
C ARG A 132 18.10 17.17 25.33
N GLU A 133 17.76 16.01 25.88
CA GLU A 133 18.20 14.73 25.34
C GLU A 133 17.65 14.50 23.93
N ILE A 134 16.35 14.71 23.74
CA ILE A 134 15.70 14.51 22.44
C ILE A 134 16.23 15.50 21.39
N LEU A 135 16.46 16.76 21.76
CA LEU A 135 17.07 17.76 20.88
C LEU A 135 18.55 17.48 20.57
N ASN A 136 19.32 16.94 21.53
CA ASN A 136 20.69 16.49 21.29
C ASN A 136 20.73 15.28 20.33
N HIS A 137 19.82 14.32 20.49
CA HIS A 137 19.72 13.15 19.63
C HIS A 137 19.31 13.54 18.20
N VAL A 138 18.31 14.42 18.04
CA VAL A 138 17.94 14.94 16.71
C VAL A 138 19.07 15.76 16.10
N ARG A 139 19.80 16.58 16.88
CA ARG A 139 21.02 17.26 16.39
C ARG A 139 22.08 16.26 15.91
N ALA A 140 22.29 15.14 16.61
CA ALA A 140 23.22 14.10 16.17
C ALA A 140 22.79 13.51 14.83
N THR A 141 21.52 13.10 14.65
CA THR A 141 21.03 12.57 13.36
C THR A 141 21.07 13.60 12.21
N LEU A 142 20.95 14.90 12.51
CA LEU A 142 21.15 15.99 11.54
C LEU A 142 22.63 16.28 11.24
N THR A 143 23.57 15.72 12.02
CA THR A 143 25.03 15.91 11.87
C THR A 143 25.70 14.66 11.29
N GLU A 144 25.14 13.46 11.48
CA GLU A 144 25.64 12.17 10.98
C GLU A 144 25.42 11.98 9.46
N ARG A 145 26.04 12.85 8.66
CA ARG A 145 26.36 12.55 7.28
C ARG A 145 27.65 11.70 7.28
N PRO A 146 27.71 10.53 6.61
CA PRO A 146 28.97 9.83 6.46
C PRO A 146 29.98 10.74 5.75
N PRO A 147 31.28 10.72 6.11
CA PRO A 147 32.28 11.55 5.44
C PRO A 147 32.27 11.20 3.96
N ALA A 148 32.09 12.22 3.11
CA ALA A 148 32.07 12.02 1.67
C ALA A 148 33.37 11.36 1.23
N GLU A 149 33.28 10.13 0.71
CA GLU A 149 34.43 9.33 0.32
C GLU A 149 35.28 10.14 -0.68
N ALA A 150 36.57 10.30 -0.36
CA ALA A 150 37.41 11.28 -1.03
C ALA A 150 37.56 10.92 -2.52
N ALA A 151 36.86 11.65 -3.39
CA ALA A 151 36.93 11.48 -4.83
C ALA A 151 38.41 11.49 -5.26
N PRO A 152 38.88 10.48 -6.02
CA PRO A 152 40.29 10.36 -6.34
C PRO A 152 40.75 11.59 -7.11
N ALA A 153 41.81 12.23 -6.62
CA ALA A 153 42.22 13.56 -7.06
C ALA A 153 42.41 13.64 -8.58
N ALA A 154 41.46 14.27 -9.26
CA ALA A 154 41.53 14.51 -10.69
C ALA A 154 42.77 15.35 -10.99
N ARG A 155 43.71 14.80 -11.79
CA ARG A 155 44.87 15.56 -12.26
C ARG A 155 44.37 16.82 -12.99
N PRO A 156 44.97 18.00 -12.76
CA PRO A 156 44.51 19.23 -13.39
C PRO A 156 44.68 19.12 -14.91
N ALA A 157 43.56 19.05 -15.62
CA ALA A 157 43.54 19.23 -17.07
C ALA A 157 43.89 20.69 -17.37
N ALA A 158 45.09 20.94 -17.90
CA ALA A 158 45.54 22.28 -18.23
C ALA A 158 44.64 22.92 -19.30
N ALA A 159 44.34 24.21 -19.13
CA ALA A 159 43.52 24.97 -20.08
C ALA A 159 44.19 25.08 -21.46
N PRO A 160 43.42 25.08 -22.56
CA PRO A 160 43.97 25.28 -23.90
C PRO A 160 44.48 26.72 -24.05
N SER A 161 45.79 26.90 -24.16
CA SER A 161 46.41 28.19 -24.44
C SER A 161 46.76 28.32 -25.92
N MET A 162 46.54 29.51 -26.49
CA MET A 162 46.78 29.80 -27.90
C MET A 162 48.28 29.87 -28.24
N ALA A 163 48.65 29.34 -29.41
CA ALA A 163 49.91 29.63 -30.09
C ALA A 163 49.67 29.85 -31.60
N PRO A 164 50.40 30.78 -32.26
CA PRO A 164 50.15 31.19 -33.65
C PRO A 164 50.82 30.27 -34.71
N PRO A 165 50.52 30.44 -36.01
CA PRO A 165 50.80 29.42 -37.04
C PRO A 165 52.16 29.56 -37.75
N MET A 166 52.65 28.46 -38.31
CA MET A 166 53.60 28.42 -39.42
C MET A 166 53.26 27.27 -40.40
N ALA A 167 53.66 27.43 -41.65
CA ALA A 167 53.49 26.49 -42.77
C ALA A 167 54.84 26.40 -43.54
N PRO A 168 54.91 25.72 -44.70
CA PRO A 168 54.52 24.34 -45.01
C PRO A 168 55.72 23.49 -45.50
N THR A 169 55.55 22.18 -45.70
CA THR A 169 56.43 21.35 -46.56
C THR A 169 55.65 20.12 -47.03
N THR A 170 55.11 20.14 -48.26
CA THR A 170 55.65 19.52 -49.51
C THR A 170 55.43 18.00 -49.66
N THR A 171 54.55 17.64 -50.62
CA THR A 171 54.68 16.52 -51.61
C THR A 171 54.83 15.08 -51.08
N THR A 172 54.10 14.05 -51.54
CA THR A 172 53.96 13.59 -52.94
C THR A 172 52.81 12.56 -53.11
N THR A 173 51.97 12.75 -54.14
CA THR A 173 51.32 11.80 -55.09
C THR A 173 50.80 10.40 -54.66
N GLY A 174 49.61 10.02 -55.19
CA GLY A 174 48.97 8.67 -55.08
C GLY A 174 49.45 7.63 -56.13
N PRO A 175 48.61 6.69 -56.67
CA PRO A 175 47.13 6.68 -56.76
C PRO A 175 46.42 5.29 -56.50
N PHE A 176 45.13 5.19 -56.91
CA PHE A 176 44.25 3.99 -57.07
C PHE A 176 44.78 2.96 -58.12
N PRO A 177 44.20 1.74 -58.39
CA PRO A 177 42.78 1.30 -58.20
C PRO A 177 42.44 -0.22 -57.87
N ALA A 178 41.14 -0.49 -57.62
CA ALA A 178 40.25 -1.62 -58.06
C ALA A 178 40.50 -3.15 -57.81
N GLN A 179 39.49 -3.80 -57.16
CA GLN A 179 38.72 -5.06 -57.51
C GLN A 179 39.39 -6.38 -58.01
N PRO A 180 38.66 -7.55 -58.10
CA PRO A 180 37.68 -8.19 -57.20
C PRO A 180 37.93 -9.73 -56.99
N GLY A 181 37.07 -10.48 -56.26
CA GLY A 181 37.13 -11.97 -56.24
C GLY A 181 36.06 -12.71 -55.42
N ILE A 182 35.71 -13.95 -55.82
CA ILE A 182 34.81 -14.93 -55.14
C ILE A 182 35.47 -16.33 -55.22
N PRO A 183 35.14 -17.32 -54.36
CA PRO A 183 34.13 -18.33 -54.75
C PRO A 183 33.29 -19.00 -53.62
N THR A 184 32.46 -19.94 -54.05
CA THR A 184 31.48 -20.86 -53.40
C THR A 184 31.96 -21.65 -52.16
N THR A 185 31.11 -22.28 -51.31
CA THR A 185 30.47 -23.61 -51.59
C THR A 185 29.49 -24.09 -50.49
N THR A 186 28.20 -24.25 -50.85
CA THR A 186 27.24 -25.39 -50.62
C THR A 186 26.81 -25.89 -49.21
N GLY A 187 25.52 -26.30 -49.09
CA GLY A 187 24.86 -26.89 -47.89
C GLY A 187 24.91 -28.45 -47.81
N PRO A 188 23.87 -29.20 -47.30
CA PRO A 188 22.42 -28.91 -47.41
C PRO A 188 21.53 -29.24 -46.16
N ILE A 189 20.20 -29.21 -46.35
CA ILE A 189 19.10 -29.60 -45.41
C ILE A 189 18.51 -30.96 -45.85
N PRO A 190 17.73 -31.72 -45.02
CA PRO A 190 16.28 -31.84 -45.31
C PRO A 190 15.33 -32.14 -44.09
N THR A 191 14.02 -32.15 -44.37
CA THR A 191 12.87 -32.60 -43.54
C THR A 191 11.89 -33.45 -44.42
N PRO A 192 10.58 -33.65 -44.14
CA PRO A 192 9.94 -34.53 -43.13
C PRO A 192 8.90 -35.57 -43.68
N ALA A 193 8.34 -36.44 -42.80
CA ALA A 193 7.08 -37.21 -42.98
C ALA A 193 6.37 -37.49 -41.60
N THR A 194 5.10 -37.89 -41.32
CA THR A 194 3.88 -38.50 -41.98
C THR A 194 3.84 -40.04 -42.18
N THR A 195 2.79 -40.86 -41.86
CA THR A 195 1.45 -40.68 -41.21
C THR A 195 0.83 -42.02 -40.66
N THR A 196 -0.25 -41.95 -39.85
CA THR A 196 -1.36 -42.96 -39.62
C THR A 196 -1.26 -44.00 -38.46
N GLY A 197 -2.42 -44.39 -37.87
CA GLY A 197 -2.64 -45.50 -36.88
C GLY A 197 -3.43 -46.70 -37.48
N PRO A 198 -4.20 -47.54 -36.73
CA PRO A 198 -4.76 -47.40 -35.37
C PRO A 198 -4.72 -48.70 -34.44
N PHE A 199 -5.59 -48.74 -33.40
CA PHE A 199 -5.96 -49.77 -32.39
C PHE A 199 -6.21 -51.24 -32.88
N PRO A 200 -6.40 -52.30 -32.01
CA PRO A 200 -6.89 -52.31 -30.61
C PRO A 200 -6.25 -53.30 -29.57
N ALA A 201 -6.88 -53.33 -28.38
CA ALA A 201 -6.53 -53.95 -27.08
C ALA A 201 -6.53 -55.50 -26.92
N ALA A 202 -5.96 -56.00 -25.80
CA ALA A 202 -6.38 -57.22 -25.10
C ALA A 202 -5.94 -57.26 -23.61
N THR A 203 -6.64 -58.07 -22.79
CA THR A 203 -6.41 -58.39 -21.36
C THR A 203 -5.30 -59.48 -21.19
N THR A 204 -4.89 -60.03 -20.03
CA THR A 204 -5.58 -60.38 -18.75
C THR A 204 -4.56 -60.79 -17.66
N THR A 205 -4.96 -60.80 -16.37
CA THR A 205 -4.47 -61.62 -15.21
C THR A 205 -2.99 -62.07 -15.08
N GLY A 206 -2.38 -61.78 -13.92
CA GLY A 206 -1.35 -62.65 -13.28
C GLY A 206 -2.00 -63.66 -12.31
N PRO A 207 -1.35 -64.13 -11.22
CA PRO A 207 0.09 -64.06 -10.84
C PRO A 207 0.68 -65.46 -10.52
N LEU A 208 1.98 -65.56 -10.16
CA LEU A 208 2.53 -66.35 -9.02
C LEU A 208 4.07 -66.51 -9.01
N SER A 209 4.62 -66.68 -7.80
CA SER A 209 5.87 -67.35 -7.41
C SER A 209 7.24 -66.99 -8.04
N ALA A 210 8.17 -66.55 -7.17
CA ALA A 210 9.61 -66.70 -7.38
C ALA A 210 10.09 -68.14 -7.04
N PRO A 211 11.35 -68.51 -7.33
CA PRO A 211 12.41 -68.24 -6.35
C PRO A 211 13.73 -67.71 -6.96
N VAL A 212 14.65 -67.33 -6.08
CA VAL A 212 15.98 -66.76 -6.40
C VAL A 212 17.01 -67.85 -6.67
N PHE A 213 17.81 -67.70 -7.72
CA PHE A 213 19.19 -68.19 -7.80
C PHE A 213 20.07 -67.24 -8.61
N SER A 214 21.28 -66.97 -8.11
CA SER A 214 22.31 -66.19 -8.81
C SER A 214 23.44 -67.13 -9.26
N THR A 215 23.94 -66.96 -10.47
CA THR A 215 25.27 -67.46 -10.90
C THR A 215 25.75 -66.68 -12.14
N ASP A 216 27.00 -66.86 -12.54
CA ASP A 216 27.79 -65.84 -13.24
C ASP A 216 28.25 -66.27 -14.65
N THR A 217 28.41 -65.27 -15.53
CA THR A 217 29.21 -65.26 -16.78
C THR A 217 28.76 -66.21 -17.94
N PRO A 218 29.28 -66.08 -19.20
CA PRO A 218 28.38 -65.98 -20.36
C PRO A 218 28.61 -67.02 -21.48
N PRO A 219 27.83 -66.95 -22.58
CA PRO A 219 28.50 -66.73 -23.86
C PRO A 219 27.80 -65.79 -24.86
N ARG A 220 28.59 -64.79 -25.30
CA ARG A 220 28.68 -64.17 -26.64
C ARG A 220 27.79 -64.73 -27.78
N GLY A 221 26.93 -63.87 -28.33
CA GLY A 221 26.89 -63.65 -29.79
C GLY A 221 25.62 -64.02 -30.58
N MET A 222 24.62 -63.13 -30.59
CA MET A 222 23.78 -62.88 -31.77
C MET A 222 23.61 -61.37 -31.99
N PRO A 223 23.45 -60.90 -33.25
CA PRO A 223 23.41 -59.47 -33.54
C PRO A 223 22.12 -58.82 -33.02
N ALA A 224 22.24 -57.63 -32.46
CA ALA A 224 21.11 -56.90 -31.93
C ALA A 224 20.16 -56.43 -33.04
N VAL A 225 18.88 -56.79 -32.94
CA VAL A 225 17.81 -56.01 -33.57
C VAL A 225 17.87 -54.61 -32.95
N SER A 226 17.99 -53.57 -33.78
CA SER A 226 18.04 -52.19 -33.30
C SER A 226 16.74 -51.84 -32.59
N ALA A 227 16.76 -51.86 -31.26
CA ALA A 227 15.67 -51.34 -30.46
C ALA A 227 15.47 -49.86 -30.83
N VAL A 228 14.24 -49.50 -31.20
CA VAL A 228 13.83 -48.10 -31.30
C VAL A 228 14.16 -47.45 -29.94
N PRO A 229 14.89 -46.32 -29.90
CA PRO A 229 15.18 -45.68 -28.63
C PRO A 229 13.84 -45.36 -27.95
N PRO A 230 13.69 -45.64 -26.64
CA PRO A 230 12.47 -45.27 -25.94
C PRO A 230 12.24 -43.75 -26.12
N PRO A 231 10.99 -43.29 -26.20
CA PRO A 231 10.72 -41.86 -26.21
C PRO A 231 11.42 -41.23 -25.00
N PRO A 232 11.99 -40.02 -25.12
CA PRO A 232 12.61 -39.35 -23.99
C PRO A 232 11.61 -39.33 -22.83
N PRO A 233 12.05 -39.57 -21.58
CA PRO A 233 11.14 -39.52 -20.45
C PRO A 233 10.39 -38.18 -20.47
N PRO A 234 9.08 -38.16 -20.17
CA PRO A 234 8.34 -36.91 -20.12
C PRO A 234 9.12 -35.96 -19.22
N ALA A 235 9.42 -34.75 -19.73
CA ALA A 235 10.23 -33.78 -19.03
C ALA A 235 9.68 -33.65 -17.60
N PRO A 236 10.55 -33.78 -16.57
CA PRO A 236 10.08 -33.95 -15.20
C PRO A 236 9.14 -32.81 -14.87
N VAL A 237 7.87 -33.17 -14.59
CA VAL A 237 6.88 -32.21 -14.09
C VAL A 237 7.56 -31.53 -12.90
N PRO A 238 7.67 -30.18 -12.89
CA PRO A 238 8.36 -29.50 -11.81
C PRO A 238 7.73 -29.97 -10.49
N PRO A 239 8.53 -30.37 -9.49
CA PRO A 239 7.97 -30.79 -8.22
C PRO A 239 7.04 -29.68 -7.71
N PRO A 240 5.89 -30.01 -7.11
CA PRO A 240 5.01 -28.98 -6.54
C PRO A 240 5.86 -28.13 -5.59
N PRO A 241 5.81 -26.78 -5.71
CA PRO A 241 6.72 -25.89 -5.00
C PRO A 241 6.69 -26.25 -3.52
N SER A 242 7.85 -26.64 -2.98
CA SER A 242 7.85 -27.31 -1.68
C SER A 242 7.39 -26.31 -0.63
N MET A 243 6.58 -26.76 0.32
CA MET A 243 6.00 -25.86 1.33
C MET A 243 7.06 -25.17 2.22
N ALA A 244 8.33 -25.58 2.13
CA ALA A 244 9.47 -24.95 2.76
C ALA A 244 10.06 -23.76 1.95
N GLU A 245 9.90 -23.72 0.62
CA GLU A 245 10.42 -22.64 -0.24
C GLU A 245 9.55 -21.37 -0.15
N HIS A 246 8.25 -21.52 0.07
CA HIS A 246 7.30 -20.41 0.18
C HIS A 246 6.49 -20.47 1.49
N PRO A 247 7.09 -20.11 2.65
CA PRO A 247 6.43 -20.22 3.95
C PRO A 247 5.15 -19.39 4.06
N MET A 248 5.02 -18.29 3.31
CA MET A 248 3.80 -17.47 3.27
C MET A 248 2.65 -18.17 2.53
N VAL A 249 2.95 -18.90 1.44
CA VAL A 249 1.95 -19.73 0.73
C VAL A 249 1.52 -20.88 1.62
N ALA A 250 2.46 -21.55 2.30
CA ALA A 250 2.18 -22.62 3.23
C ALA A 250 1.33 -22.17 4.43
N LEU A 251 1.60 -20.98 4.98
CA LEU A 251 0.81 -20.35 6.04
C LEU A 251 -0.64 -20.13 5.57
N VAL A 252 -0.84 -19.49 4.41
CA VAL A 252 -2.18 -19.23 3.85
C VAL A 252 -2.91 -20.55 3.56
N ASP A 253 -2.25 -21.53 2.94
CA ASP A 253 -2.84 -22.85 2.65
C ASP A 253 -3.30 -23.59 3.91
N SER A 254 -2.50 -23.57 4.99
CA SER A 254 -2.81 -24.26 6.24
C SER A 254 -4.13 -23.80 6.87
N VAL A 255 -4.51 -22.53 6.70
CA VAL A 255 -5.77 -21.98 7.24
C VAL A 255 -6.96 -22.67 6.61
N PHE A 256 -6.97 -22.82 5.29
CA PHE A 256 -8.09 -23.36 4.53
C PHE A 256 -8.12 -24.89 4.50
N ARG A 257 -6.97 -25.55 4.72
CA ARG A 257 -6.82 -27.00 4.66
C ARG A 257 -7.84 -27.77 5.51
N ASP A 258 -8.15 -27.28 6.70
CA ASP A 258 -9.05 -27.95 7.67
C ASP A 258 -10.48 -27.40 7.67
N TRP A 259 -10.86 -26.55 6.71
CA TRP A 259 -12.23 -26.05 6.57
C TRP A 259 -13.20 -27.12 6.06
N ASP A 260 -14.50 -26.94 6.32
CA ASP A 260 -15.53 -27.80 5.77
C ASP A 260 -15.68 -27.64 4.23
N PRO A 261 -16.25 -28.60 3.52
CA PRO A 261 -16.34 -28.56 2.06
C PRO A 261 -17.14 -27.37 1.50
N LEU A 262 -18.09 -26.81 2.24
CA LEU A 262 -18.93 -25.70 1.78
C LEU A 262 -18.21 -24.36 1.96
N ALA A 263 -17.57 -24.14 3.11
CA ALA A 263 -16.71 -22.98 3.32
C ALA A 263 -15.50 -22.99 2.35
N LYS A 264 -14.93 -24.16 2.03
CA LYS A 264 -13.92 -24.31 0.97
C LYS A 264 -14.45 -23.91 -0.41
N ALA A 265 -15.62 -24.43 -0.80
CA ALA A 265 -16.22 -24.06 -2.09
C ALA A 265 -16.52 -22.55 -2.15
N VAL A 266 -17.00 -21.93 -1.07
CA VAL A 266 -17.21 -20.47 -0.99
C VAL A 266 -15.88 -19.70 -1.02
N ALA A 267 -14.81 -20.20 -0.40
CA ALA A 267 -13.49 -19.59 -0.49
C ALA A 267 -12.98 -19.58 -1.95
N VAL A 268 -13.04 -20.71 -2.63
CA VAL A 268 -12.57 -20.90 -4.02
C VAL A 268 -13.44 -20.15 -5.04
N ASP A 269 -14.75 -20.36 -5.04
CA ASP A 269 -15.66 -19.83 -6.07
C ASP A 269 -16.14 -18.39 -5.84
N ARG A 270 -15.91 -17.81 -4.64
CA ARG A 270 -16.45 -16.48 -4.28
C ARG A 270 -15.48 -15.54 -3.56
N LEU A 271 -14.83 -15.96 -2.47
CA LEU A 271 -14.03 -15.02 -1.66
C LEU A 271 -12.67 -14.71 -2.31
N PHE A 272 -12.01 -15.72 -2.86
CA PHE A 272 -10.68 -15.63 -3.49
C PHE A 272 -10.72 -15.92 -5.01
N ALA A 273 -11.92 -15.93 -5.59
CA ALA A 273 -12.14 -16.08 -7.03
C ALA A 273 -11.72 -14.83 -7.80
N ALA A 274 -11.15 -15.01 -8.99
CA ALA A 274 -10.93 -13.91 -9.94
C ALA A 274 -12.25 -13.37 -10.51
N GLU A 275 -13.23 -14.26 -10.71
CA GLU A 275 -14.58 -13.94 -11.18
C GLU A 275 -15.60 -14.59 -10.23
N PRO A 276 -16.11 -13.85 -9.22
CA PRO A 276 -16.88 -14.45 -8.12
C PRO A 276 -18.28 -14.90 -8.56
N VAL A 277 -18.53 -16.21 -8.50
CA VAL A 277 -19.79 -16.82 -8.92
C VAL A 277 -20.93 -16.38 -8.00
N SER A 278 -22.08 -15.96 -8.55
CA SER A 278 -23.22 -15.52 -7.73
C SER A 278 -23.66 -16.61 -6.73
N LEU A 279 -24.12 -16.22 -5.53
CA LEU A 279 -24.62 -17.17 -4.51
C LEU A 279 -25.68 -18.13 -5.06
N ARG A 280 -26.57 -17.65 -5.95
CA ARG A 280 -27.58 -18.49 -6.61
C ARG A 280 -26.97 -19.51 -7.58
N GLY A 281 -25.93 -19.13 -8.32
CA GLY A 281 -25.19 -20.03 -9.20
C GLY A 281 -24.38 -21.07 -8.44
N LEU A 282 -23.70 -20.67 -7.36
CA LEU A 282 -22.95 -21.60 -6.50
C LEU A 282 -23.89 -22.58 -5.78
N ALA A 283 -25.00 -22.10 -5.19
CA ALA A 283 -26.03 -22.94 -4.58
C ALA A 283 -26.60 -23.98 -5.56
N HIS A 284 -26.86 -23.58 -6.81
CA HIS A 284 -27.35 -24.49 -7.83
C HIS A 284 -26.30 -25.54 -8.25
N ARG A 285 -25.03 -25.15 -8.45
CA ARG A 285 -23.93 -26.09 -8.79
C ARG A 285 -23.66 -27.11 -7.67
N LEU A 286 -23.74 -26.69 -6.41
CA LEU A 286 -23.53 -27.57 -5.25
C LEU A 286 -24.79 -28.36 -4.85
N ASN A 287 -25.96 -28.01 -5.37
CA ASN A 287 -27.27 -28.53 -4.96
C ASN A 287 -27.53 -28.36 -3.44
N VAL A 288 -27.27 -27.15 -2.93
CA VAL A 288 -27.39 -26.75 -1.51
C VAL A 288 -28.30 -25.52 -1.38
N ASP A 289 -28.97 -25.36 -0.24
CA ASP A 289 -29.79 -24.17 0.04
C ASP A 289 -28.96 -22.87 0.02
N ARG A 290 -29.51 -21.83 -0.59
CA ARG A 290 -28.93 -20.48 -0.62
C ARG A 290 -28.71 -19.93 0.79
N GLU A 291 -29.60 -20.18 1.75
CA GLU A 291 -29.46 -19.65 3.11
C GLU A 291 -28.33 -20.33 3.87
N LEU A 292 -28.19 -21.66 3.71
CA LEU A 292 -27.08 -22.42 4.28
C LEU A 292 -25.74 -21.97 3.68
N LEU A 293 -25.68 -21.79 2.36
CA LEU A 293 -24.50 -21.27 1.67
C LEU A 293 -24.17 -19.81 2.07
N SER A 294 -25.19 -18.99 2.32
CA SER A 294 -25.06 -17.61 2.81
C SER A 294 -24.58 -17.57 4.28
N ALA A 295 -24.98 -18.52 5.12
CA ALA A 295 -24.43 -18.68 6.45
C ALA A 295 -22.96 -19.14 6.41
N ALA A 296 -22.64 -20.12 5.55
CA ALA A 296 -21.26 -20.57 5.33
C ALA A 296 -20.33 -19.44 4.83
N GLN A 297 -20.82 -18.55 3.95
CA GLN A 297 -20.03 -17.38 3.53
C GLN A 297 -19.71 -16.45 4.70
N ARG A 298 -20.68 -16.09 5.54
CA ARG A 298 -20.44 -15.23 6.71
C ARG A 298 -19.48 -15.87 7.71
N ALA A 299 -19.63 -17.17 7.97
CA ALA A 299 -18.74 -17.91 8.86
C ALA A 299 -17.30 -18.00 8.31
N ALA A 300 -17.13 -18.14 6.99
CA ALA A 300 -15.83 -18.10 6.33
C ALA A 300 -15.17 -16.71 6.44
N GLU A 301 -15.92 -15.64 6.18
CA GLU A 301 -15.46 -14.25 6.32
C GLU A 301 -15.05 -13.94 7.77
N GLU A 302 -15.89 -14.29 8.75
CA GLU A 302 -15.62 -14.12 10.18
C GLU A 302 -14.39 -14.93 10.63
N ARG A 303 -14.20 -16.16 10.12
CA ARG A 303 -13.04 -17.01 10.42
C ARG A 303 -11.75 -16.42 9.87
N VAL A 304 -11.75 -15.84 8.66
CA VAL A 304 -10.58 -15.11 8.11
C VAL A 304 -10.29 -13.85 8.93
N LEU A 305 -11.31 -13.03 9.22
CA LEU A 305 -11.13 -11.81 10.03
C LEU A 305 -10.65 -12.10 11.46
N THR A 306 -11.04 -13.24 12.02
CA THR A 306 -10.56 -13.71 13.33
C THR A 306 -9.12 -14.21 13.24
N TRP A 307 -8.77 -15.00 12.22
CA TRP A 307 -7.40 -15.48 12.02
C TRP A 307 -6.41 -14.34 11.75
N LEU A 308 -6.79 -13.31 10.97
CA LEU A 308 -5.99 -12.10 10.75
C LEU A 308 -5.74 -11.26 12.02
N ARG A 309 -6.42 -11.58 13.13
CA ARG A 309 -6.18 -11.01 14.46
C ARG A 309 -5.41 -11.97 15.38
N SER A 310 -5.20 -13.22 14.96
CA SER A 310 -4.41 -14.21 15.68
C SER A 310 -2.91 -13.98 15.46
N PRO A 311 -2.04 -14.22 16.46
CA PRO A 311 -0.57 -14.22 16.27
C PRO A 311 -0.10 -15.18 15.16
N ASP A 312 -0.85 -16.23 14.84
CA ASP A 312 -0.53 -17.15 13.73
C ASP A 312 -0.40 -16.42 12.38
N SER A 313 -1.16 -15.34 12.20
CA SER A 313 -1.15 -14.53 10.97
C SER A 313 -0.03 -13.48 10.94
N ALA A 314 0.77 -13.31 11.99
CA ALA A 314 1.68 -12.17 12.17
C ALA A 314 2.69 -11.97 11.01
N ALA A 315 3.16 -13.06 10.40
CA ALA A 315 4.04 -12.98 9.23
C ALA A 315 3.30 -12.43 8.00
N LEU A 316 2.05 -12.83 7.78
CA LEU A 316 1.21 -12.34 6.68
C LEU A 316 0.76 -10.90 6.92
N THR A 317 0.34 -10.54 8.14
CA THR A 317 -0.15 -9.19 8.45
C THR A 317 0.99 -8.16 8.49
N GLY A 318 2.17 -8.53 8.97
CA GLY A 318 3.39 -7.73 8.82
C GLY A 318 3.80 -7.53 7.37
N HIS A 319 3.71 -8.57 6.53
CA HIS A 319 3.94 -8.46 5.09
C HIS A 319 2.92 -7.57 4.39
N LEU A 320 1.62 -7.78 4.63
CA LEU A 320 0.54 -6.94 4.12
C LEU A 320 0.75 -5.47 4.50
N PHE A 321 1.14 -5.17 5.76
CA PHE A 321 1.44 -3.81 6.17
C PHE A 321 2.58 -3.21 5.33
N GLY A 322 3.76 -3.84 5.30
CA GLY A 322 4.91 -3.34 4.53
C GLY A 322 4.63 -3.24 3.02
N LEU A 323 3.84 -4.17 2.48
CA LEU A 323 3.38 -4.15 1.09
C LEU A 323 2.43 -2.98 0.83
N THR A 324 1.46 -2.69 1.71
CA THR A 324 0.59 -1.50 1.57
C THR A 324 1.36 -0.19 1.71
N GLU A 325 2.39 -0.13 2.56
CA GLU A 325 3.26 1.02 2.69
C GLU A 325 4.10 1.23 1.43
N TRP A 326 4.66 0.15 0.86
CA TRP A 326 5.45 0.17 -0.36
C TRP A 326 4.62 0.58 -1.58
N LEU A 327 3.45 -0.03 -1.80
CA LEU A 327 2.58 0.24 -2.95
C LEU A 327 2.01 1.68 -2.99
N GLY A 328 1.85 2.33 -1.83
CA GLY A 328 1.27 3.67 -1.73
C GLY A 328 -0.16 3.76 -2.26
N ALA A 329 -0.58 4.94 -2.74
CA ALA A 329 -1.97 5.18 -3.17
C ALA A 329 -2.34 4.56 -4.52
N ALA A 330 -1.36 4.34 -5.42
CA ALA A 330 -1.54 3.67 -6.69
C ALA A 330 -0.25 2.91 -7.07
N ALA A 331 -0.42 1.65 -7.49
CA ALA A 331 0.63 0.81 -8.04
C ALA A 331 0.06 -0.11 -9.13
N THR A 332 0.92 -0.66 -9.98
CA THR A 332 0.52 -1.63 -11.02
C THR A 332 0.43 -3.05 -10.46
N GLN A 333 -0.31 -3.92 -11.15
CA GLN A 333 -0.36 -5.35 -10.86
C GLN A 333 1.03 -6.00 -10.92
N ASP A 334 1.88 -5.57 -11.86
CA ASP A 334 3.22 -6.15 -12.02
C ASP A 334 4.17 -5.72 -10.90
N GLN A 335 4.00 -4.52 -10.34
CA GLN A 335 4.68 -4.10 -9.12
C GLN A 335 4.23 -4.91 -7.90
N LEU A 336 2.93 -5.20 -7.77
CA LEU A 336 2.44 -6.12 -6.76
C LEU A 336 3.08 -7.51 -6.92
N ILE A 337 3.02 -8.11 -8.11
CA ILE A 337 3.57 -9.46 -8.37
C ILE A 337 5.09 -9.50 -8.14
N GLY A 338 5.81 -8.46 -8.54
CA GLY A 338 7.27 -8.35 -8.38
C GLY A 338 7.78 -8.01 -6.98
N ALA A 339 6.89 -7.71 -6.02
CA ALA A 339 7.29 -7.29 -4.67
C ALA A 339 7.79 -8.45 -3.76
N ASP A 340 7.40 -9.70 -4.02
CA ASP A 340 7.89 -10.90 -3.31
C ASP A 340 7.83 -12.13 -4.23
N PRO A 341 8.85 -13.02 -4.24
CA PRO A 341 8.87 -14.20 -5.11
C PRO A 341 7.74 -15.21 -4.84
N SER A 342 7.06 -15.13 -3.69
CA SER A 342 5.92 -15.98 -3.34
C SER A 342 4.60 -15.47 -3.93
N HIS A 343 4.52 -14.20 -4.33
CA HIS A 343 3.31 -13.59 -4.90
C HIS A 343 2.74 -14.30 -6.13
N PRO A 344 3.54 -14.70 -7.15
CA PRO A 344 3.04 -15.45 -8.31
C PRO A 344 2.68 -16.92 -8.00
N VAL A 345 3.02 -17.45 -6.83
CA VAL A 345 2.83 -18.87 -6.49
C VAL A 345 1.37 -19.15 -6.10
N GLU A 346 0.82 -20.25 -6.59
CA GLU A 346 -0.56 -20.68 -6.31
C GLU A 346 -0.71 -21.31 -4.92
N VAL A 347 -1.76 -20.92 -4.19
CA VAL A 347 -2.15 -21.52 -2.91
C VAL A 347 -2.91 -22.83 -3.21
N PRO A 348 -2.38 -24.02 -2.86
CA PRO A 348 -2.93 -25.29 -3.33
C PRO A 348 -4.41 -25.54 -2.99
N THR A 349 -4.86 -25.16 -1.79
CA THR A 349 -6.26 -25.31 -1.35
C THR A 349 -7.21 -24.32 -2.04
N LEU A 350 -6.71 -23.21 -2.61
CA LEU A 350 -7.54 -22.18 -3.26
C LEU A 350 -7.51 -22.23 -4.80
N GLY A 351 -6.44 -22.73 -5.41
CA GLY A 351 -6.22 -22.63 -6.87
C GLY A 351 -6.02 -21.19 -7.37
N THR A 352 -5.64 -20.28 -6.47
CA THR A 352 -5.47 -18.84 -6.72
C THR A 352 -4.03 -18.42 -6.37
N PRO A 353 -3.35 -17.61 -7.20
CA PRO A 353 -2.02 -17.08 -6.88
C PRO A 353 -2.07 -16.13 -5.68
N LEU A 354 -1.04 -16.20 -4.83
CA LEU A 354 -1.00 -15.49 -3.55
C LEU A 354 -1.29 -13.98 -3.69
N TRP A 355 -0.80 -13.33 -4.75
CA TRP A 355 -1.07 -11.90 -4.99
C TRP A 355 -2.56 -11.56 -5.09
N ARG A 356 -3.41 -12.44 -5.64
CA ARG A 356 -4.87 -12.24 -5.69
C ARG A 356 -5.49 -12.38 -4.31
N VAL A 357 -5.04 -13.36 -3.52
CA VAL A 357 -5.43 -13.50 -2.11
C VAL A 357 -5.10 -12.22 -1.35
N LEU A 358 -3.87 -11.71 -1.47
CA LEU A 358 -3.46 -10.45 -0.83
C LEU A 358 -4.34 -9.26 -1.25
N VAL A 359 -4.73 -9.13 -2.53
CA VAL A 359 -5.65 -8.07 -2.99
C VAL A 359 -7.01 -8.17 -2.28
N THR A 360 -7.59 -9.36 -2.16
CA THR A 360 -8.88 -9.53 -1.44
C THR A 360 -8.79 -9.25 0.07
N LEU A 361 -7.60 -9.39 0.66
CA LEU A 361 -7.32 -9.05 2.06
C LEU A 361 -7.01 -7.54 2.27
N MET A 362 -6.98 -6.73 1.21
CA MET A 362 -6.75 -5.28 1.24
C MET A 362 -8.01 -4.50 0.79
N PRO A 363 -9.10 -4.45 1.58
CA PRO A 363 -10.41 -3.94 1.16
C PRO A 363 -10.43 -2.45 0.74
N ASP A 364 -9.49 -1.65 1.23
CA ASP A 364 -9.33 -0.24 0.84
C ASP A 364 -8.82 -0.06 -0.60
N ARG A 365 -8.33 -1.14 -1.22
CA ARG A 365 -7.69 -1.15 -2.53
C ARG A 365 -8.54 -1.87 -3.57
N ARG A 366 -8.61 -1.31 -4.77
CA ARG A 366 -9.33 -1.88 -5.91
C ARG A 366 -8.40 -2.10 -7.09
N LEU A 367 -8.46 -3.28 -7.68
CA LEU A 367 -7.78 -3.61 -8.92
C LEU A 367 -8.70 -3.23 -10.10
N GLN A 368 -8.29 -2.24 -10.89
CA GLN A 368 -9.02 -1.71 -12.05
C GLN A 368 -8.01 -1.36 -13.14
N ASP A 369 -8.24 -1.75 -14.40
CA ASP A 369 -7.33 -1.49 -15.53
C ASP A 369 -5.86 -1.90 -15.30
N GLY A 370 -5.60 -2.94 -14.50
CA GLY A 370 -4.25 -3.35 -14.08
C GLY A 370 -3.61 -2.49 -12.98
N TRP A 371 -4.33 -1.49 -12.47
CA TRP A 371 -3.94 -0.62 -11.36
C TRP A 371 -4.59 -1.02 -10.05
N LEU A 372 -3.80 -1.14 -8.99
CA LEU A 372 -4.24 -1.31 -7.61
C LEU A 372 -4.27 0.06 -6.92
N VAL A 373 -5.46 0.64 -6.78
CA VAL A 373 -5.67 2.02 -6.29
C VAL A 373 -6.41 2.03 -4.95
N VAL A 374 -6.02 2.92 -4.03
CA VAL A 374 -6.75 3.20 -2.80
C VAL A 374 -7.99 4.03 -3.12
N GLY A 375 -9.18 3.46 -2.88
CA GLY A 375 -10.47 4.09 -3.21
C GLY A 375 -10.87 3.96 -4.68
N ASP A 376 -10.88 5.08 -5.42
CA ASP A 376 -11.37 5.16 -6.81
C ASP A 376 -10.28 5.69 -7.78
N LEU A 377 -10.12 4.98 -8.90
CA LEU A 377 -9.18 5.27 -9.98
C LEU A 377 -9.53 6.60 -10.67
N ALA A 378 -10.80 6.89 -10.94
CA ALA A 378 -11.22 8.12 -11.61
C ALA A 378 -10.97 9.34 -10.70
N GLY A 379 -11.39 9.27 -9.43
CA GLY A 379 -11.15 10.30 -8.42
C GLY A 379 -9.68 10.51 -8.04
N LEU A 380 -8.80 9.52 -8.22
CA LEU A 380 -7.35 9.72 -8.08
C LEU A 380 -6.72 10.34 -9.35
N ARG A 381 -7.11 9.91 -10.55
CA ARG A 381 -6.72 10.56 -11.83
C ARG A 381 -7.13 12.03 -11.84
N GLU A 382 -8.34 12.34 -11.38
CA GLU A 382 -8.88 13.71 -11.30
C GLU A 382 -8.15 14.57 -10.26
N ARG A 383 -7.80 14.02 -9.09
CA ARG A 383 -6.95 14.72 -8.11
C ARG A 383 -5.54 14.96 -8.66
N THR A 384 -4.97 13.99 -9.37
CA THR A 384 -3.66 14.13 -10.03
C THR A 384 -3.69 15.28 -11.04
N ARG A 385 -4.65 15.30 -11.97
CA ARG A 385 -4.71 16.34 -13.01
C ARG A 385 -4.90 17.74 -12.41
N ARG A 386 -5.76 17.88 -11.38
CA ARG A 386 -5.94 19.18 -10.68
C ARG A 386 -4.68 19.62 -9.93
N MET A 387 -3.94 18.69 -9.33
CA MET A 387 -2.67 19.01 -8.67
C MET A 387 -1.58 19.41 -9.68
N VAL A 388 -1.43 18.70 -10.81
CA VAL A 388 -0.47 19.09 -11.85
C VAL A 388 -0.86 20.44 -12.47
N ALA A 389 -2.14 20.69 -12.74
CA ALA A 389 -2.63 21.96 -13.28
C ALA A 389 -2.58 23.15 -12.30
N SER A 390 -2.41 22.91 -10.99
CA SER A 390 -2.27 23.98 -9.98
C SER A 390 -0.83 24.33 -9.64
N HIS A 391 0.16 23.66 -10.23
CA HIS A 391 1.59 23.88 -9.97
C HIS A 391 2.32 24.30 -11.25
N SER A 392 3.58 24.75 -11.10
CA SER A 392 4.40 25.14 -12.25
C SER A 392 4.84 23.90 -13.04
N PRO A 393 5.00 23.96 -14.38
CA PRO A 393 5.61 22.87 -15.15
C PRO A 393 7.05 22.53 -14.72
N ASP A 394 7.74 23.42 -14.00
CA ASP A 394 9.07 23.18 -13.42
C ASP A 394 9.05 22.51 -12.02
N SER A 395 7.87 22.22 -11.45
CA SER A 395 7.75 21.55 -10.14
C SER A 395 8.03 20.05 -10.25
N ASP A 396 8.69 19.44 -9.26
CA ASP A 396 8.93 18.00 -9.25
C ASP A 396 7.61 17.22 -9.09
N VAL A 397 7.17 16.65 -10.20
CA VAL A 397 5.92 15.89 -10.29
C VAL A 397 5.97 14.63 -9.42
N ILE A 398 7.15 14.07 -9.12
CA ILE A 398 7.31 12.92 -8.23
C ILE A 398 7.05 13.32 -6.77
N GLU A 399 7.51 14.50 -6.35
CA GLU A 399 7.21 15.05 -5.01
C GLU A 399 5.70 15.35 -4.87
N LEU A 400 5.09 15.98 -5.88
CA LEU A 400 3.64 16.24 -5.92
C LEU A 400 2.84 14.93 -5.84
N LEU A 401 3.21 13.91 -6.61
CA LEU A 401 2.58 12.58 -6.54
C LEU A 401 2.76 11.92 -5.16
N GLY A 402 3.89 12.18 -4.49
CA GLY A 402 4.13 11.81 -3.09
C GLY A 402 3.08 12.36 -2.13
N GLN A 403 2.60 13.60 -2.34
CA GLN A 403 1.52 14.22 -1.55
C GLN A 403 0.16 13.52 -1.75
N LEU A 404 -0.07 12.92 -2.93
CA LEU A 404 -1.21 12.04 -3.20
C LEU A 404 -1.00 10.61 -2.68
N GLY A 405 0.13 10.33 -2.03
CA GLY A 405 0.54 9.02 -1.53
C GLY A 405 1.09 8.08 -2.61
N ILE A 406 1.21 8.53 -3.87
CA ILE A 406 1.73 7.75 -4.99
C ILE A 406 3.26 7.70 -4.88
N ARG A 407 3.84 6.51 -5.04
CA ARG A 407 5.26 6.25 -4.71
C ARG A 407 6.13 6.43 -5.95
N ALA A 408 7.40 6.79 -5.75
CA ALA A 408 8.32 7.14 -6.86
C ALA A 408 8.46 6.02 -7.92
N HIS A 409 8.40 4.75 -7.54
CA HIS A 409 8.41 3.63 -8.50
C HIS A 409 7.12 3.53 -9.34
N SER A 410 5.97 3.93 -8.78
CA SER A 410 4.68 3.99 -9.50
C SER A 410 4.51 5.29 -10.29
N ALA A 411 5.15 6.38 -9.85
CA ALA A 411 4.92 7.75 -10.32
C ALA A 411 5.03 7.89 -11.84
N LYS A 412 6.06 7.31 -12.46
CA LYS A 412 6.22 7.35 -13.92
C LYS A 412 5.07 6.65 -14.63
N ALA A 413 4.83 5.38 -14.32
CA ALA A 413 3.77 4.59 -14.95
C ALA A 413 2.37 5.22 -14.71
N TRP A 414 2.18 5.88 -13.57
CA TRP A 414 0.96 6.61 -13.27
C TRP A 414 0.77 7.85 -14.16
N LEU A 415 1.83 8.64 -14.38
CA LEU A 415 1.79 9.78 -15.31
C LEU A 415 1.54 9.35 -16.76
N ASP A 416 2.18 8.25 -17.19
CA ASP A 416 1.95 7.61 -18.49
C ASP A 416 0.48 7.11 -18.63
N ALA A 417 -0.17 6.74 -17.50
CA ALA A 417 -1.56 6.26 -17.42
C ALA A 417 -2.60 7.34 -17.04
N VAL A 418 -2.20 8.61 -16.92
CA VAL A 418 -3.07 9.78 -16.72
C VAL A 418 -3.14 10.57 -18.02
N PRO A 419 -4.31 10.67 -18.69
CA PRO A 419 -4.43 11.47 -19.91
C PRO A 419 -4.26 12.96 -19.58
N GLN A 420 -3.19 13.55 -20.12
CA GLN A 420 -2.76 14.94 -19.86
C GLN A 420 -3.57 16.00 -20.63
N GLY A 421 -4.43 15.59 -21.56
CA GLY A 421 -5.30 16.49 -22.31
C GLY A 421 -6.53 16.92 -21.51
N PRO A 422 -7.18 18.05 -21.88
CA PRO A 422 -8.49 18.39 -21.34
C PRO A 422 -9.49 17.33 -21.79
N SER A 423 -9.99 16.53 -20.84
CA SER A 423 -11.15 15.68 -21.05
C SER A 423 -12.38 16.57 -21.16
N ILE A 424 -12.63 17.10 -22.36
CA ILE A 424 -13.94 17.61 -22.75
C ILE A 424 -14.92 16.46 -22.46
N PRO A 425 -15.87 16.60 -21.53
CA PRO A 425 -16.92 15.60 -21.40
C PRO A 425 -17.66 15.58 -22.72
N ALA A 426 -17.82 14.38 -23.30
CA ALA A 426 -18.72 14.21 -24.43
C ALA A 426 -20.15 14.45 -23.94
N TYR A 427 -20.58 15.71 -23.96
CA TYR A 427 -21.99 16.06 -23.96
C TYR A 427 -22.55 15.47 -25.26
N GLU A 428 -23.32 14.39 -25.13
CA GLU A 428 -24.09 13.81 -26.23
C GLU A 428 -25.30 14.71 -26.55
N GLU A 429 -25.02 15.95 -26.99
CA GLU A 429 -25.96 16.82 -27.66
C GLU A 429 -26.22 16.30 -29.08
N GLU A 430 -26.97 15.20 -29.20
CA GLU A 430 -27.74 14.92 -30.41
C GLU A 430 -29.19 14.57 -30.08
N ASP A 431 -29.95 15.60 -29.70
CA ASP A 431 -31.42 15.59 -29.77
C ASP A 431 -31.86 15.56 -31.24
N LYS A 432 -31.81 14.36 -31.83
CA LYS A 432 -32.29 14.06 -33.18
C LYS A 432 -33.42 13.04 -33.16
N ILE A 433 -34.61 13.56 -32.90
CA ILE A 433 -35.87 12.84 -33.12
C ILE A 433 -35.95 12.41 -34.60
N THR A 434 -35.89 11.10 -34.87
CA THR A 434 -36.23 10.47 -36.16
C THR A 434 -36.81 9.08 -35.87
N PRO A 435 -37.92 8.66 -36.52
CA PRO A 435 -38.90 7.78 -35.86
C PRO A 435 -38.66 6.27 -36.01
N LEU A 436 -39.26 5.50 -35.09
CA LEU A 436 -39.26 4.03 -35.12
C LEU A 436 -39.98 3.46 -36.36
N PRO A 437 -39.36 2.54 -37.13
CA PRO A 437 -40.09 1.61 -37.97
C PRO A 437 -40.75 0.49 -37.14
N ARG A 438 -41.76 -0.18 -37.73
CA ARG A 438 -42.64 -1.14 -37.03
C ARG A 438 -42.12 -2.59 -37.03
N ARG A 439 -42.74 -3.41 -36.17
CA ARG A 439 -42.42 -4.83 -35.87
C ARG A 439 -42.48 -5.79 -37.08
N THR A 440 -41.45 -6.66 -37.18
CA THR A 440 -41.51 -8.13 -37.50
C THR A 440 -42.09 -8.62 -38.85
N PRO A 441 -41.93 -9.91 -39.24
CA PRO A 441 -40.92 -10.93 -38.89
C PRO A 441 -40.19 -11.56 -40.12
N GLY A 442 -39.10 -12.31 -39.93
CA GLY A 442 -38.43 -13.04 -41.04
C GLY A 442 -37.32 -14.01 -40.59
N ALA A 443 -37.24 -15.19 -41.20
CA ALA A 443 -36.45 -16.35 -40.75
C ALA A 443 -34.96 -16.39 -41.18
N ASN A 444 -34.17 -17.12 -40.38
CA ASN A 444 -33.01 -17.99 -40.69
C ASN A 444 -31.91 -17.57 -41.70
N GLY A 445 -30.64 -17.66 -41.27
CA GLY A 445 -29.49 -17.81 -42.17
C GLY A 445 -28.12 -17.80 -41.45
N HIS A 446 -27.40 -18.93 -41.45
CA HIS A 446 -26.00 -19.01 -41.02
C HIS A 446 -25.06 -19.19 -42.23
N SER A 447 -23.99 -18.39 -42.36
CA SER A 447 -22.72 -18.85 -42.99
C SER A 447 -21.54 -17.86 -42.83
N SER A 448 -20.46 -18.37 -42.23
CA SER A 448 -19.03 -18.29 -42.63
C SER A 448 -18.42 -17.09 -43.39
N HIS A 449 -17.21 -16.69 -42.92
CA HIS A 449 -16.05 -16.16 -43.69
C HIS A 449 -16.13 -14.71 -44.26
N ARG A 450 -15.03 -13.93 -44.44
CA ARG A 450 -13.61 -13.95 -43.97
C ARG A 450 -12.92 -12.58 -44.27
N ASN A 451 -11.72 -12.36 -43.70
CA ASN A 451 -10.64 -11.41 -44.08
C ASN A 451 -10.55 -10.04 -43.35
N GLY A 452 -9.33 -9.72 -42.88
CA GLY A 452 -8.85 -8.44 -42.35
C GLY A 452 -7.33 -8.52 -42.08
N VAL A 453 -6.55 -7.50 -42.48
CA VAL A 453 -5.07 -7.54 -42.62
C VAL A 453 -4.33 -7.06 -41.35
N PRO A 454 -3.14 -7.60 -40.99
CA PRO A 454 -2.41 -7.25 -39.76
C PRO A 454 -1.48 -6.03 -39.85
N ILE A 455 -0.99 -5.58 -38.69
CA ILE A 455 -0.06 -4.45 -38.47
C ILE A 455 1.27 -5.00 -37.89
N PRO A 456 2.46 -4.49 -38.28
CA PRO A 456 3.75 -5.09 -37.93
C PRO A 456 4.28 -4.71 -36.54
N SER A 457 5.10 -5.60 -35.97
CA SER A 457 5.83 -5.39 -34.71
C SER A 457 7.12 -4.57 -34.90
N GLN A 458 7.49 -3.77 -33.90
CA GLN A 458 8.86 -3.27 -33.74
C GLN A 458 9.57 -4.01 -32.60
N ALA A 459 10.83 -4.36 -32.82
CA ALA A 459 11.73 -4.97 -31.85
C ALA A 459 13.12 -4.32 -31.94
N ASN A 460 13.96 -4.55 -30.93
CA ASN A 460 15.33 -4.04 -30.77
C ASN A 460 15.44 -2.53 -30.46
N ASN A 461 15.31 -2.19 -29.18
CA ASN A 461 16.21 -1.26 -28.50
C ASN A 461 16.17 -1.54 -26.98
N GLY A 462 17.25 -2.09 -26.43
CA GLY A 462 17.38 -2.42 -25.01
C GLY A 462 18.85 -2.37 -24.56
N PRO A 463 19.15 -1.91 -23.34
CA PRO A 463 20.52 -1.68 -22.88
C PRO A 463 21.28 -2.98 -22.54
N ASP A 464 22.62 -2.88 -22.59
CA ASP A 464 23.55 -4.01 -22.45
C ASP A 464 23.50 -4.67 -21.05
N PRO A 465 23.30 -6.01 -20.95
CA PRO A 465 23.26 -6.72 -19.67
C PRO A 465 24.57 -6.72 -18.88
N ALA A 466 25.73 -6.42 -19.50
CA ALA A 466 27.00 -6.31 -18.79
C ALA A 466 26.97 -5.19 -17.73
N THR A 467 26.41 -4.03 -18.09
CA THR A 467 26.30 -2.85 -17.22
C THR A 467 25.36 -3.11 -16.03
N ALA A 468 24.28 -3.85 -16.24
CA ALA A 468 23.34 -4.22 -15.18
C ALA A 468 23.98 -5.10 -14.09
N ARG A 469 24.89 -6.02 -14.47
CA ARG A 469 25.59 -6.89 -13.50
C ARG A 469 26.61 -6.14 -12.65
N ALA A 470 27.25 -5.09 -13.19
CA ALA A 470 28.14 -4.23 -12.41
C ALA A 470 27.40 -3.48 -11.30
N ALA A 471 26.20 -2.94 -11.60
CA ALA A 471 25.36 -2.26 -10.61
C ALA A 471 24.85 -3.22 -9.51
N LEU A 472 24.48 -4.46 -9.87
CA LEU A 472 23.97 -5.45 -8.91
C LEU A 472 25.02 -5.84 -7.85
N ASN A 473 26.29 -5.98 -8.25
CA ASN A 473 27.37 -6.30 -7.31
C ASN A 473 27.61 -5.17 -6.31
N ALA A 474 27.52 -3.90 -6.72
CA ALA A 474 27.69 -2.76 -5.82
C ALA A 474 26.61 -2.72 -4.73
N LEU A 475 25.36 -3.05 -5.08
CA LEU A 475 24.22 -3.13 -4.15
C LEU A 475 24.29 -4.31 -3.17
N SER A 476 25.12 -5.32 -3.44
CA SER A 476 25.19 -6.55 -2.65
C SER A 476 26.06 -6.43 -1.39
N THR A 477 26.91 -5.40 -1.31
CA THR A 477 27.92 -5.25 -0.23
C THR A 477 27.48 -4.38 0.95
N SER A 478 26.41 -3.59 0.84
CA SER A 478 25.94 -2.68 1.91
C SER A 478 25.06 -3.40 2.96
N ALA A 479 25.56 -4.49 3.52
CA ALA A 479 24.81 -5.39 4.41
C ALA A 479 24.94 -5.05 5.90
N GLN A 480 24.65 -3.81 6.30
CA GLN A 480 24.55 -3.39 7.70
C GLN A 480 23.44 -2.35 7.88
N ARG A 481 22.48 -2.65 8.77
CA ARG A 481 21.22 -1.91 8.94
C ARG A 481 20.94 -1.67 10.44
N PRO A 482 20.75 -0.41 10.89
CA PRO A 482 20.23 -0.13 12.23
C PRO A 482 18.77 -0.60 12.39
N PRO A 483 18.29 -0.83 13.62
CA PRO A 483 16.92 -1.29 13.87
C PRO A 483 15.86 -0.20 13.66
N LEU A 484 14.64 -0.62 13.35
CA LEU A 484 13.47 0.23 13.06
C LEU A 484 12.79 0.74 14.33
N SER A 485 12.12 1.90 14.23
CA SER A 485 11.30 2.49 15.29
C SER A 485 9.79 2.27 15.05
N PRO A 486 8.96 2.17 16.10
CA PRO A 486 7.54 1.82 15.97
C PRO A 486 6.64 2.99 15.52
N HIS A 487 5.48 2.65 14.97
CA HIS A 487 4.54 3.57 14.31
C HIS A 487 3.72 4.45 15.27
N LEU A 488 3.35 5.65 14.81
CA LEU A 488 2.43 6.54 15.54
C LEU A 488 0.99 6.01 15.52
N VAL A 489 0.30 6.18 16.63
CA VAL A 489 -1.17 6.06 16.72
C VAL A 489 -1.82 7.37 16.25
N PRO A 490 -2.85 7.34 15.39
CA PRO A 490 -3.60 8.56 15.04
C PRO A 490 -4.33 9.15 16.25
N GLY A 491 -4.07 10.43 16.55
CA GLY A 491 -4.69 11.14 17.67
C GLY A 491 -6.20 11.39 17.49
N PRO A 492 -6.94 11.64 18.59
CA PRO A 492 -8.38 11.89 18.54
C PRO A 492 -8.71 13.18 17.78
N ARG A 493 -9.67 13.10 16.84
CA ARG A 493 -10.23 14.29 16.17
C ARG A 493 -11.07 15.09 17.18
N VAL A 494 -11.00 16.42 17.10
CA VAL A 494 -11.91 17.29 17.85
C VAL A 494 -13.32 17.12 17.30
N ALA A 495 -14.22 16.50 18.07
CA ALA A 495 -15.62 16.32 17.69
C ALA A 495 -16.33 17.68 17.62
N SER A 496 -16.85 18.04 16.45
CA SER A 496 -17.58 19.29 16.23
C SER A 496 -19.03 19.14 16.71
N SER A 497 -19.34 19.54 17.95
CA SER A 497 -20.68 19.42 18.55
C SER A 497 -21.81 20.09 17.74
N PRO A 498 -23.09 19.65 17.87
CA PRO A 498 -24.22 20.22 17.13
C PRO A 498 -24.46 21.71 17.41
N ALA A 499 -24.09 22.20 18.60
CA ALA A 499 -24.12 23.62 18.95
C ALA A 499 -23.04 24.47 18.26
N SER A 500 -22.01 23.85 17.68
CA SER A 500 -20.86 24.54 17.07
C SER A 500 -20.91 24.58 15.54
N ASP A 501 -21.50 23.59 14.88
CA ASP A 501 -21.74 23.59 13.43
C ASP A 501 -23.11 22.94 13.09
N PRO A 502 -24.23 23.65 13.30
CA PRO A 502 -25.57 23.09 13.10
C PRO A 502 -25.91 22.77 11.63
N ARG A 503 -24.99 23.01 10.68
CA ARG A 503 -25.19 22.66 9.26
C ARG A 503 -24.74 21.23 8.93
N ARG A 504 -23.89 20.60 9.76
CA ARG A 504 -23.45 19.20 9.57
C ARG A 504 -24.29 18.17 10.34
N TRP A 505 -25.14 18.63 11.25
CA TRP A 505 -25.90 17.77 12.15
C TRP A 505 -27.37 17.71 11.73
N GLN A 506 -27.79 16.53 11.29
CA GLN A 506 -29.19 16.26 11.01
C GLN A 506 -29.92 15.92 12.32
N ARG A 507 -30.93 16.72 12.66
CA ARG A 507 -31.86 16.38 13.75
C ARG A 507 -32.80 15.25 13.33
N ILE A 508 -33.04 14.31 14.24
CA ILE A 508 -33.96 13.19 14.12
C ILE A 508 -34.78 13.15 15.41
N ASP A 509 -36.09 13.29 15.30
CA ASP A 509 -36.99 13.11 16.44
C ASP A 509 -37.26 11.60 16.64
N VAL A 510 -37.02 11.10 17.84
CA VAL A 510 -37.05 9.66 18.13
C VAL A 510 -38.48 9.17 18.32
N THR A 511 -38.88 8.15 17.55
CA THR A 511 -40.17 7.48 17.68
C THR A 511 -40.03 6.09 18.31
N SER A 512 -41.15 5.58 18.85
CA SER A 512 -41.26 4.17 19.27
C SER A 512 -41.07 3.17 18.11
N GLY A 513 -41.10 3.64 16.86
CA GLY A 513 -40.72 2.86 15.69
C GLY A 513 -39.20 2.73 15.56
N HIS A 514 -38.47 3.85 15.64
CA HIS A 514 -37.01 3.86 15.48
C HIS A 514 -36.29 3.00 16.54
N LEU A 515 -36.83 2.94 17.77
CA LEU A 515 -36.33 2.06 18.84
C LEU A 515 -36.61 0.57 18.62
N ARG A 516 -37.48 0.21 17.67
CA ARG A 516 -37.75 -1.17 17.21
C ARG A 516 -37.06 -1.49 15.89
N GLY A 517 -36.19 -0.60 15.41
CA GLY A 517 -35.46 -0.77 14.15
C GLY A 517 -36.27 -0.40 12.90
N GLU A 518 -37.33 0.40 13.01
CA GLU A 518 -37.97 0.96 11.81
C GLU A 518 -37.02 1.93 11.07
N PRO A 519 -36.96 1.86 9.72
CA PRO A 519 -36.07 2.71 8.94
C PRO A 519 -36.35 4.21 9.08
N VAL A 520 -35.31 5.00 9.30
CA VAL A 520 -35.42 6.44 9.62
C VAL A 520 -35.14 7.29 8.38
N ALA A 521 -36.16 7.99 7.88
CA ALA A 521 -36.03 8.86 6.70
C ALA A 521 -35.16 10.10 6.99
N VAL A 522 -34.42 10.55 5.97
CA VAL A 522 -33.42 11.62 6.06
C VAL A 522 -33.64 12.62 4.91
N PRO A 523 -33.38 13.93 5.06
CA PRO A 523 -33.50 14.86 3.95
C PRO A 523 -32.51 14.57 2.80
N GLU A 524 -32.96 14.69 1.55
CA GLU A 524 -32.13 14.46 0.36
C GLU A 524 -30.84 15.30 0.36
N ASN A 525 -30.93 16.56 0.79
CA ASN A 525 -29.78 17.48 0.90
C ASN A 525 -28.68 16.96 1.84
N TYR A 526 -29.01 16.19 2.87
CA TYR A 526 -28.02 15.60 3.78
C TYR A 526 -27.33 14.39 3.12
N ALA A 527 -28.09 13.50 2.50
CA ALA A 527 -27.50 12.37 1.77
C ALA A 527 -26.65 12.82 0.57
N ALA A 528 -27.04 13.92 -0.11
CA ALA A 528 -26.26 14.54 -1.18
C ALA A 528 -24.93 15.15 -0.67
N GLN A 529 -24.90 15.73 0.54
CA GLN A 529 -23.66 16.17 1.20
C GLN A 529 -22.73 14.98 1.52
N LEU A 530 -23.29 13.82 1.84
CA LEU A 530 -22.55 12.56 1.99
C LEU A 530 -22.21 11.88 0.64
N GLY A 531 -22.42 12.56 -0.49
CA GLY A 531 -22.10 12.09 -1.83
C GLY A 531 -23.01 10.99 -2.38
N MET A 532 -24.09 10.64 -1.67
CA MET A 532 -25.02 9.61 -2.13
C MET A 532 -25.89 10.10 -3.30
N ARG A 533 -26.25 9.16 -4.18
CA ARG A 533 -27.19 9.36 -5.28
C ARG A 533 -28.38 8.39 -5.14
N PRO A 534 -29.51 8.63 -5.82
CA PRO A 534 -30.58 7.64 -5.96
C PRO A 534 -30.06 6.25 -6.34
N GLY A 535 -30.51 5.22 -5.63
CA GLY A 535 -30.04 3.84 -5.77
C GLY A 535 -28.68 3.52 -5.10
N THR A 536 -28.01 4.47 -4.46
CA THR A 536 -26.75 4.23 -3.73
C THR A 536 -27.02 3.73 -2.30
N LEU A 537 -26.11 2.91 -1.78
CA LEU A 537 -26.07 2.44 -0.39
C LEU A 537 -24.71 2.81 0.22
N LEU A 538 -24.73 3.38 1.43
CA LEU A 538 -23.55 3.79 2.18
C LEU A 538 -23.55 3.09 3.54
N SER A 539 -22.50 2.33 3.85
CA SER A 539 -22.30 1.77 5.18
C SER A 539 -21.43 2.71 6.02
N VAL A 540 -21.85 2.97 7.26
CA VAL A 540 -21.18 3.84 8.21
C VAL A 540 -21.06 3.16 9.57
N THR A 541 -19.95 3.37 10.25
CA THR A 541 -19.65 2.81 11.56
C THR A 541 -20.17 3.75 12.64
N GLY A 542 -21.28 3.41 13.28
CA GLY A 542 -21.88 4.17 14.37
C GLY A 542 -21.11 4.03 15.70
N PRO A 543 -21.55 4.75 16.76
CA PRO A 543 -20.87 4.74 18.06
C PRO A 543 -20.80 3.33 18.66
N GLY A 544 -19.60 2.93 19.10
CA GLY A 544 -19.34 1.57 19.58
C GLY A 544 -19.17 0.52 18.47
N ASP A 545 -18.73 0.95 17.29
CA ASP A 545 -18.40 0.12 16.12
C ASP A 545 -19.57 -0.73 15.57
N ASN A 546 -20.79 -0.23 15.77
CA ASN A 546 -22.01 -0.79 15.18
C ASN A 546 -22.10 -0.44 13.68
N ALA A 547 -22.28 -1.43 12.81
CA ALA A 547 -22.57 -1.17 11.40
C ALA A 547 -23.99 -0.59 11.24
N VAL A 548 -24.06 0.62 10.69
CA VAL A 548 -25.31 1.30 10.30
C VAL A 548 -25.29 1.47 8.79
N VAL A 549 -26.44 1.31 8.13
CA VAL A 549 -26.56 1.44 6.67
C VAL A 549 -27.51 2.57 6.34
N LEU A 550 -27.08 3.48 5.45
CA LEU A 550 -27.91 4.50 4.83
C LEU A 550 -28.21 4.05 3.40
N VAL A 551 -29.48 3.90 3.06
CA VAL A 551 -29.96 3.35 1.78
C VAL A 551 -30.84 4.38 1.09
N TRP A 552 -30.61 4.65 -0.20
CA TRP A 552 -31.58 5.41 -0.98
C TRP A 552 -32.71 4.50 -1.48
N ARG A 553 -33.87 4.56 -0.82
CA ARG A 553 -35.06 3.77 -1.15
C ARG A 553 -36.05 4.61 -1.95
N ASP A 554 -36.34 4.20 -3.19
CA ASP A 554 -37.26 4.83 -4.13
C ASP A 554 -37.07 6.34 -4.33
N ARG A 555 -37.66 7.17 -3.45
CA ARG A 555 -37.67 8.64 -3.49
C ARG A 555 -37.13 9.32 -2.22
N GLN A 556 -36.47 8.59 -1.32
CA GLN A 556 -35.85 9.18 -0.14
C GLN A 556 -34.64 8.37 0.39
N PRO A 557 -33.61 9.03 0.94
CA PRO A 557 -32.58 8.36 1.71
C PRO A 557 -33.08 8.00 3.12
N VAL A 558 -32.76 6.80 3.58
CA VAL A 558 -33.29 6.21 4.82
C VAL A 558 -32.20 5.41 5.53
N PHE A 559 -31.95 5.67 6.81
CA PHE A 559 -31.14 4.78 7.64
C PHE A 559 -31.90 3.48 7.89
N ASP A 560 -31.32 2.35 7.54
CA ASP A 560 -31.98 1.04 7.56
C ASP A 560 -32.41 0.62 8.98
N SER A 561 -31.56 0.90 9.97
CA SER A 561 -31.91 0.94 11.39
C SER A 561 -30.93 1.83 12.16
N LEU A 562 -31.45 2.72 13.00
CA LEU A 562 -30.66 3.48 14.00
C LEU A 562 -30.78 2.89 15.42
N GLN A 563 -31.52 1.80 15.60
CA GLN A 563 -31.77 1.17 16.91
C GLN A 563 -30.51 0.97 17.78
N PRO A 564 -29.38 0.40 17.30
CA PRO A 564 -28.21 0.19 18.16
C PRO A 564 -27.57 1.51 18.63
N VAL A 565 -27.68 2.57 17.84
CA VAL A 565 -27.18 3.92 18.20
C VAL A 565 -28.10 4.56 19.22
N LEU A 566 -29.41 4.53 18.99
CA LEU A 566 -30.43 5.10 19.89
C LEU A 566 -30.45 4.40 21.25
N MET A 567 -30.33 3.06 21.27
CA MET A 567 -30.22 2.28 22.52
C MET A 567 -28.93 2.62 23.28
N ARG A 568 -27.79 2.80 22.59
CA ARG A 568 -26.52 3.19 23.24
C ARG A 568 -26.55 4.60 23.82
N LEU A 569 -27.28 5.52 23.18
CA LEU A 569 -27.54 6.86 23.71
C LEU A 569 -28.64 6.89 24.79
N ASN A 570 -29.29 5.76 25.07
CA ASN A 570 -30.42 5.63 26.01
C ASN A 570 -31.60 6.57 25.66
N ALA A 571 -31.80 6.82 24.37
CA ALA A 571 -32.80 7.74 23.83
C ALA A 571 -34.24 7.21 24.03
N ARG A 572 -35.18 8.12 24.29
CA ARG A 572 -36.59 7.85 24.54
C ARG A 572 -37.47 8.34 23.39
N PRO A 573 -38.69 7.79 23.21
CA PRO A 573 -39.66 8.37 22.28
C PRO A 573 -39.97 9.82 22.66
N GLY A 574 -39.75 10.75 21.74
CA GLY A 574 -39.85 12.19 21.94
C GLY A 574 -38.52 12.95 22.02
N ASP A 575 -37.39 12.26 22.21
CA ASP A 575 -36.07 12.90 22.28
C ASP A 575 -35.61 13.39 20.88
N ALA A 576 -34.89 14.52 20.85
CA ALA A 576 -34.24 15.03 19.64
C ALA A 576 -32.77 14.56 19.59
N VAL A 577 -32.48 13.57 18.73
CA VAL A 577 -31.12 13.08 18.48
C VAL A 577 -30.55 13.80 17.27
N TYR A 578 -29.34 14.33 17.38
CA TYR A 578 -28.60 14.89 16.27
C TYR A 578 -27.61 13.85 15.77
N VAL A 579 -27.50 13.67 14.45
CA VAL A 579 -26.62 12.71 13.78
C VAL A 579 -25.75 13.42 12.74
N THR A 580 -24.46 13.09 12.69
CA THR A 580 -23.53 13.51 11.64
C THR A 580 -22.69 12.33 11.16
N VAL A 581 -22.10 12.45 9.97
CA VAL A 581 -21.23 11.41 9.37
C VAL A 581 -19.95 12.07 8.87
N ASP A 582 -18.82 11.64 9.42
CA ASP A 582 -17.47 12.07 9.01
C ASP A 582 -16.73 10.88 8.35
N GLY A 583 -16.68 10.92 7.02
CA GLY A 583 -16.15 9.84 6.19
C GLY A 583 -16.95 8.55 6.38
N TYR A 584 -16.40 7.61 7.15
CA TYR A 584 -17.01 6.30 7.44
C TYR A 584 -17.53 6.15 8.87
N ARG A 585 -17.42 7.17 9.73
CA ARG A 585 -17.98 7.12 11.10
C ARG A 585 -19.23 7.98 11.21
N LEU A 586 -20.26 7.44 11.85
CA LEU A 586 -21.47 8.14 12.27
C LEU A 586 -21.29 8.53 13.74
N ASP A 587 -21.42 9.82 14.05
CA ASP A 587 -21.53 10.33 15.41
C ASP A 587 -22.97 10.76 15.68
N ALA A 588 -23.42 10.60 16.93
CA ALA A 588 -24.79 10.85 17.32
C ALA A 588 -24.86 11.33 18.78
N GLN A 589 -25.58 12.42 19.02
CA GLN A 589 -25.64 13.11 20.31
C GLN A 589 -27.07 13.55 20.62
N ILE A 590 -27.50 13.37 21.87
CA ILE A 590 -28.74 13.98 22.40
C ILE A 590 -28.36 15.37 22.93
N THR A 591 -29.12 16.40 22.56
CA THR A 591 -29.05 17.69 23.28
C THR A 591 -30.09 17.68 24.40
N SER A 592 -29.63 17.71 25.65
CA SER A 592 -30.46 17.90 26.85
C SER A 592 -31.04 19.31 26.95
#